data_AF-A0A960XN04-F1
#
_entry.id   AF-A0A960XN04-F1
#
_cell.length_a   1.000
_cell.length_b   1.000
_cell.length_c   1.000
_cell.angle_alpha   90.00
_cell.angle_beta   90.00
_cell.angle_gamma   90.00
#
_symmetry.space_group_name_H-M   'P 1'
#
loop_
_entity.id
_entity.type
_entity.pdbx_description
1 polymer ?
#
loop_
_entity_poly.entity_id
_entity_poly.type
_entity_poly.pdbx_seq_one_letter_code
_entity_poly.pdbx_strand_id
1 'polypeptide(L)'
;STWHLLDHQLGVRHSQLAGLGRGDLGRYNVIILPGGRPDLPASLKEWIRAGGTLIATSSAAGALADGDAGWGQARVLGDVLGQLDDYELAVFREWLARQSPLPTTAAIWAHAPDSELKYPWQTLGGGRPDEKELKRRDAWQSLFMPQGAFVAARCNTNHWLTFGCGEWLPVLVGDAPMLMAKGGVEAPIRYGVFENNGCARAADPAEEKDSPAPEAGDKDDEVSKSGPKSRVGWAALPPDTTLRLRLSGLLWPEAAHRIANAAWCTRERYGRGQIILFATSPTFRGTSQATARIYLNAIVYGPGWGAAQPVRP
;
A
#
# COMPACT_ATOMS: atom_id res chain seq x y z
N SER A 1 7.81 17.79 11.89
CA SER A 1 8.44 17.81 10.55
C SER A 1 7.52 18.37 9.47
N THR A 2 6.24 18.00 9.41
CA THR A 2 5.28 18.56 8.44
C THR A 2 5.27 20.10 8.41
N TRP A 3 5.19 20.75 9.57
CA TRP A 3 5.25 22.21 9.68
C TRP A 3 6.50 22.80 8.99
N HIS A 4 7.68 22.26 9.27
CA HIS A 4 8.93 22.72 8.67
C HIS A 4 8.93 22.55 7.13
N LEU A 5 8.39 21.44 6.62
CA LEU A 5 8.28 21.22 5.18
C LEU A 5 7.30 22.20 4.52
N LEU A 6 6.19 22.55 5.18
CA LEU A 6 5.25 23.56 4.67
C LEU A 6 5.84 24.98 4.71
N ASP A 7 6.47 25.35 5.82
CA ASP A 7 6.93 26.73 6.07
C ASP A 7 8.27 27.03 5.39
N HIS A 8 9.26 26.14 5.53
CA HIS A 8 10.62 26.38 5.05
C HIS A 8 10.93 25.79 3.68
N GLN A 9 10.34 24.65 3.31
CA GLN A 9 10.64 24.01 2.02
C GLN A 9 9.66 24.44 0.93
N LEU A 10 8.36 24.39 1.20
CA LEU A 10 7.32 24.81 0.26
C LEU A 10 7.05 26.33 0.30
N GLY A 11 7.21 26.97 1.46
CA GLY A 11 6.85 28.38 1.63
C GLY A 11 5.36 28.66 1.44
N VAL A 12 4.49 27.68 1.73
CA VAL A 12 3.04 27.84 1.55
C VAL A 12 2.36 28.28 2.84
N ARG A 13 1.43 29.22 2.70
CA ARG A 13 0.59 29.67 3.82
C ARG A 13 -0.25 28.49 4.31
N HIS A 14 -0.22 28.26 5.61
CA HIS A 14 -0.99 27.21 6.26
C HIS A 14 -1.48 27.70 7.63
N SER A 15 -2.57 27.11 8.11
CA SER A 15 -3.13 27.40 9.43
C SER A 15 -3.03 26.16 10.31
N GLN A 16 -2.65 26.35 11.57
CA GLN A 16 -2.72 25.29 12.58
C GLN A 16 -4.10 25.33 13.24
N LEU A 17 -4.84 24.23 13.15
CA LEU A 17 -6.18 24.12 13.74
C LEU A 17 -6.07 23.43 15.10
N ALA A 18 -6.54 24.09 16.16
CA ALA A 18 -6.62 23.48 17.50
C ALA A 18 -7.72 22.42 17.61
N GLY A 19 -8.64 22.35 16.64
CA GLY A 19 -9.69 21.34 16.53
C GLY A 19 -10.56 21.56 15.29
N LEU A 20 -11.17 20.49 14.78
CA LEU A 20 -11.93 20.52 13.52
C LEU A 20 -13.40 20.94 13.71
N GLY A 21 -13.93 20.88 14.94
CA GLY A 21 -15.36 21.10 15.22
C GLY A 21 -15.77 22.56 15.46
N ARG A 22 -14.82 23.51 15.58
CA ARG A 22 -15.12 24.90 15.99
C ARG A 22 -14.98 25.94 14.87
N GLY A 23 -14.73 25.55 13.63
CA GLY A 23 -14.45 26.48 12.53
C GLY A 23 -15.04 26.07 11.19
N ASP A 24 -15.16 27.04 10.29
CA ASP A 24 -15.58 26.82 8.90
C ASP A 24 -14.47 26.11 8.10
N LEU A 25 -14.68 24.82 7.84
CA LEU A 25 -13.74 24.00 7.06
C LEU A 25 -13.71 24.41 5.58
N GLY A 26 -14.74 25.12 5.09
CA GLY A 26 -14.83 25.58 3.71
C GLY A 26 -13.72 26.54 3.27
N ARG A 27 -12.97 27.10 4.23
CA ARG A 27 -11.80 27.95 3.99
C ARG A 27 -10.56 27.17 3.55
N TYR A 28 -10.56 25.84 3.71
CA TYR A 28 -9.41 25.00 3.47
C TYR A 28 -9.64 24.06 2.29
N ASN A 29 -8.62 23.93 1.45
CA ASN A 29 -8.57 22.97 0.34
C ASN A 29 -8.04 21.60 0.78
N VAL A 30 -7.02 21.63 1.63
CA VAL A 30 -6.33 20.47 2.17
C VAL A 30 -6.35 20.55 3.68
N ILE A 31 -6.75 19.45 4.33
CA ILE A 31 -6.64 19.27 5.77
C ILE A 31 -5.68 18.11 6.00
N ILE A 32 -4.67 18.34 6.82
CA ILE A 32 -3.66 17.36 7.16
C ILE A 32 -3.87 16.93 8.61
N LEU A 33 -4.05 15.63 8.82
CA LEU A 33 -4.08 14.98 10.12
C LEU A 33 -2.71 14.32 10.36
N PRO A 34 -1.78 15.00 11.06
CA PRO A 34 -0.59 14.33 11.55
C PRO A 34 -0.99 13.22 12.53
N GLY A 35 -0.08 12.28 12.79
CA GLY A 35 -0.34 11.16 13.69
C GLY A 35 -0.96 11.57 15.03
N GLY A 36 -1.78 10.68 15.60
CA GLY A 36 -2.61 10.91 16.77
C GLY A 36 -3.99 10.29 16.58
N ARG A 37 -4.88 10.50 17.56
CA ARG A 37 -6.31 10.19 17.46
C ARG A 37 -7.11 11.49 17.51
N PRO A 38 -7.20 12.23 16.39
CA PRO A 38 -7.97 13.47 16.37
C PRO A 38 -9.46 13.18 16.56
N ASP A 39 -10.18 14.11 17.18
CA ASP A 39 -11.64 14.12 17.15
C ASP A 39 -12.11 14.47 15.73
N LEU A 40 -12.98 13.63 15.17
CA LEU A 40 -13.39 13.70 13.77
C LEU A 40 -14.89 14.04 13.66
N PRO A 41 -15.25 15.32 13.56
CA PRO A 41 -16.64 15.73 13.51
C PRO A 41 -17.31 15.33 12.20
N ALA A 42 -18.64 15.18 12.21
CA ALA A 42 -19.42 14.85 11.02
C ALA A 42 -19.24 15.89 9.88
N SER A 43 -19.03 17.17 10.22
CA SER A 43 -18.76 18.26 9.28
C SER A 43 -17.53 18.00 8.40
N LEU A 44 -16.56 17.22 8.88
CA LEU A 44 -15.40 16.83 8.08
C LEU A 44 -15.81 15.92 6.92
N LYS A 45 -16.74 14.96 7.13
CA LYS A 45 -17.24 14.09 6.04
C LYS A 45 -17.93 14.91 4.97
N GLU A 46 -18.73 15.90 5.37
CA GLU A 46 -19.40 16.82 4.45
C GLU A 46 -18.41 17.66 3.66
N TRP A 47 -17.39 18.21 4.32
CA TRP A 47 -16.32 18.96 3.68
C TRP A 47 -15.56 18.13 2.64
N ILE A 48 -15.21 16.87 2.96
CA ILE A 48 -14.56 15.96 1.98
C ILE A 48 -15.51 15.74 0.80
N ARG A 49 -16.79 15.39 1.05
CA ARG A 49 -17.78 15.17 -0.03
C ARG A 49 -17.93 16.39 -0.93
N ALA A 50 -17.78 17.59 -0.38
CA ALA A 50 -17.85 18.85 -1.10
C ALA A 50 -16.58 19.18 -1.93
N GLY A 51 -15.53 18.35 -1.88
CA GLY A 51 -14.29 18.54 -2.62
C GLY A 51 -13.04 18.72 -1.76
N GLY A 52 -13.14 18.58 -0.43
CA GLY A 52 -11.97 18.62 0.45
C GLY A 52 -10.98 17.48 0.17
N THR A 53 -9.67 17.76 0.29
CA THR A 53 -8.63 16.72 0.27
C THR A 53 -8.14 16.47 1.70
N LEU A 54 -8.50 15.32 2.27
CA LEU A 54 -8.02 14.90 3.58
C LEU A 54 -6.74 14.07 3.43
N ILE A 55 -5.68 14.45 4.14
CA ILE A 55 -4.43 13.70 4.19
C ILE A 55 -4.19 13.28 5.64
N ALA A 56 -4.06 11.98 5.90
CA ALA A 56 -3.74 11.46 7.23
C ALA A 56 -2.47 10.63 7.24
N THR A 57 -1.74 10.66 8.35
CA THR A 57 -0.46 9.96 8.48
C THR A 57 -0.39 9.14 9.76
N SER A 58 0.37 8.04 9.74
CA SER A 58 0.64 7.22 10.93
C SER A 58 -0.65 6.76 11.63
N SER A 59 -0.76 6.90 12.94
CA SER A 59 -1.95 6.48 13.71
C SER A 59 -3.26 7.16 13.29
N ALA A 60 -3.22 8.39 12.76
CA ALA A 60 -4.43 9.05 12.24
C ALA A 60 -4.94 8.36 10.96
N ALA A 61 -4.03 7.84 10.13
CA ALA A 61 -4.41 7.02 8.98
C ALA A 61 -5.03 5.70 9.43
N GLY A 62 -4.48 5.07 10.47
CA GLY A 62 -5.06 3.86 11.08
C GLY A 62 -6.47 4.10 11.61
N ALA A 63 -6.70 5.21 12.30
CA ALA A 63 -8.02 5.56 12.83
C ALA A 63 -9.08 5.80 11.74
N LEU A 64 -8.69 6.31 10.57
CA LEU A 64 -9.60 6.49 9.43
C LEU A 64 -9.86 5.19 8.67
N ALA A 65 -8.87 4.29 8.62
CA ALA A 65 -8.94 2.99 7.97
C ALA A 65 -9.56 1.90 8.87
N ASP A 66 -9.80 2.19 10.14
CA ASP A 66 -10.50 1.28 11.04
C ASP A 66 -11.89 0.92 10.48
N GLY A 67 -12.24 -0.36 10.52
CA GLY A 67 -13.44 -0.92 9.91
C GLY A 67 -14.73 -0.27 10.38
N ASP A 68 -14.78 0.19 11.64
CA ASP A 68 -15.96 0.76 12.27
C ASP A 68 -16.02 2.29 12.11
N ALA A 69 -14.95 2.93 11.66
CA ALA A 69 -14.87 4.39 11.59
C ALA A 69 -15.71 4.98 10.43
N GLY A 70 -15.96 4.20 9.37
CA GLY A 70 -16.86 4.56 8.27
C GLY A 70 -16.43 5.81 7.49
N TRP A 71 -15.12 6.04 7.33
CA TRP A 71 -14.57 7.18 6.58
C TRP A 71 -14.25 6.85 5.12
N GLY A 72 -13.98 5.58 4.81
CA GLY A 72 -13.60 5.16 3.46
C GLY A 72 -13.70 3.65 3.28
N GLN A 73 -13.07 3.15 2.24
CA GLN A 73 -12.94 1.74 1.86
C GLN A 73 -11.55 1.19 2.18
N ALA A 74 -10.54 2.04 2.39
CA ALA A 74 -9.25 1.59 2.89
C ALA A 74 -9.44 0.96 4.29
N ARG A 75 -8.76 -0.16 4.54
CA ARG A 75 -8.88 -0.90 5.80
C ARG A 75 -7.52 -1.17 6.43
N VAL A 76 -7.49 -1.47 7.72
CA VAL A 76 -6.30 -2.07 8.34
C VAL A 76 -6.30 -3.59 8.16
N LEU A 77 -5.12 -4.22 8.14
CA LEU A 77 -4.96 -5.66 7.89
C LEU A 77 -5.83 -6.54 8.78
N GLY A 78 -5.92 -6.23 10.08
CA GLY A 78 -6.69 -7.02 11.06
C GLY A 78 -8.18 -7.16 10.71
N ASP A 79 -8.76 -6.13 10.07
CA ASP A 79 -10.20 -6.08 9.75
C ASP A 79 -10.55 -6.87 8.49
N VAL A 80 -9.55 -7.25 7.68
CA VAL A 80 -9.77 -7.81 6.34
C VAL A 80 -9.34 -9.26 6.22
N LEU A 81 -8.87 -9.88 7.30
CA LEU A 81 -8.34 -11.25 7.30
C LEU A 81 -9.35 -12.29 6.78
N GLY A 82 -10.66 -12.04 6.91
CA GLY A 82 -11.72 -12.90 6.36
C GLY A 82 -12.04 -12.71 4.88
N GLN A 83 -11.48 -11.68 4.22
CA GLN A 83 -11.79 -11.31 2.82
C GLN A 83 -10.52 -11.10 1.98
N LEU A 84 -9.42 -11.76 2.33
CA LEU A 84 -8.12 -11.50 1.71
C LEU A 84 -8.09 -11.77 0.20
N ASP A 85 -8.95 -12.64 -0.34
CA ASP A 85 -8.99 -12.96 -1.78
C ASP A 85 -9.18 -11.70 -2.65
N ASP A 86 -10.05 -10.78 -2.23
CA ASP A 86 -10.28 -9.52 -2.94
C ASP A 86 -9.02 -8.63 -2.93
N TYR A 87 -8.30 -8.62 -1.81
CA TYR A 87 -7.09 -7.81 -1.64
C TYR A 87 -5.90 -8.40 -2.41
N GLU A 88 -5.80 -9.74 -2.46
CA GLU A 88 -4.83 -10.43 -3.29
C GLU A 88 -5.07 -10.16 -4.77
N LEU A 89 -6.32 -10.27 -5.21
CA LEU A 89 -6.70 -9.98 -6.58
C LEU A 89 -6.36 -8.53 -6.95
N ALA A 90 -6.50 -7.58 -6.02
CA ALA A 90 -6.07 -6.20 -6.22
C ALA A 90 -4.55 -6.09 -6.46
N VAL A 91 -3.72 -6.77 -5.66
CA VAL A 91 -2.26 -6.81 -5.87
C VAL A 91 -1.90 -7.40 -7.23
N PHE A 92 -2.56 -8.49 -7.64
CA PHE A 92 -2.34 -9.11 -8.94
C PHE A 92 -2.77 -8.22 -10.10
N ARG A 93 -3.91 -7.55 -9.97
CA ARG A 93 -4.38 -6.59 -10.98
C ARG A 93 -3.39 -5.45 -11.18
N GLU A 94 -2.85 -4.90 -10.11
CA GLU A 94 -1.82 -3.85 -10.17
C GLU A 94 -0.54 -4.33 -10.85
N TRP A 95 -0.13 -5.57 -10.60
CA TRP A 95 1.02 -6.19 -11.23
C TRP A 95 0.80 -6.43 -12.72
N LEU A 96 -0.32 -7.05 -13.10
CA LEU A 96 -0.71 -7.29 -14.50
C LEU A 96 -0.78 -6.00 -15.31
N ALA A 97 -1.30 -4.92 -14.71
CA ALA A 97 -1.39 -3.61 -15.36
C ALA A 97 -0.02 -3.03 -15.75
N ARG A 98 1.09 -3.51 -15.17
CA ARG A 98 2.45 -3.08 -15.54
C ARG A 98 3.15 -4.04 -16.51
N GLN A 99 2.84 -5.32 -16.43
CA GLN A 99 3.61 -6.36 -17.13
C GLN A 99 2.94 -6.86 -18.40
N SER A 100 1.62 -6.79 -18.52
CA SER A 100 0.95 -7.41 -19.66
C SER A 100 1.09 -6.53 -20.90
N PRO A 101 1.73 -7.02 -21.99
CA PRO A 101 1.57 -6.38 -23.29
C PRO A 101 0.08 -6.33 -23.59
N LEU A 102 -0.38 -5.19 -24.12
CA LEU A 102 -1.76 -5.08 -24.57
C LEU A 102 -2.06 -6.23 -25.54
N PRO A 103 -3.29 -6.78 -25.52
CA PRO A 103 -3.69 -7.78 -26.50
C PRO A 103 -3.33 -7.30 -27.91
N THR A 104 -2.89 -8.22 -28.77
CA THR A 104 -2.54 -7.85 -30.15
C THR A 104 -3.75 -7.24 -30.85
N THR A 105 -3.51 -6.32 -31.79
CA THR A 105 -4.61 -5.70 -32.56
C THR A 105 -5.48 -6.74 -33.25
N ALA A 106 -4.89 -7.82 -33.76
CA ALA A 106 -5.63 -8.94 -34.34
C ALA A 106 -6.59 -9.60 -33.33
N ALA A 107 -6.18 -9.78 -32.07
CA ALA A 107 -7.04 -10.33 -31.02
C ALA A 107 -8.16 -9.34 -30.62
N ILE A 108 -7.88 -8.03 -30.60
CA ILE A 108 -8.87 -6.99 -30.27
C ILE A 108 -9.95 -6.87 -31.36
N TRP A 109 -9.54 -6.95 -32.63
CA TRP A 109 -10.43 -6.81 -33.78
C TRP A 109 -10.97 -8.15 -34.30
N ALA A 110 -10.71 -9.26 -33.60
CA ALA A 110 -11.28 -10.55 -33.95
C ALA A 110 -12.81 -10.49 -33.87
N HIS A 111 -13.49 -10.96 -34.91
CA HIS A 111 -14.95 -11.04 -34.93
C HIS A 111 -15.52 -12.18 -34.08
N ALA A 112 -14.67 -13.11 -33.66
CA ALA A 112 -15.02 -14.22 -32.80
C ALA A 112 -14.31 -14.06 -31.43
N PRO A 113 -15.00 -14.37 -30.31
CA PRO A 113 -14.36 -14.37 -29.00
C PRO A 113 -13.33 -15.49 -28.90
N ASP A 114 -12.26 -15.24 -28.15
CA ASP A 114 -11.31 -16.30 -27.79
C ASP A 114 -12.01 -17.36 -26.92
N SER A 115 -11.77 -18.64 -27.22
CA SER A 115 -12.34 -19.76 -26.48
C SER A 115 -11.70 -19.95 -25.10
N GLU A 116 -10.47 -19.47 -24.90
CA GLU A 116 -9.73 -19.65 -23.64
C GLU A 116 -9.25 -18.33 -23.03
N LEU A 117 -10.03 -17.80 -22.08
CA LEU A 117 -9.62 -16.66 -21.26
C LEU A 117 -8.99 -17.12 -19.96
N LYS A 118 -7.74 -16.71 -19.71
CA LYS A 118 -7.06 -16.93 -18.43
C LYS A 118 -7.40 -15.80 -17.46
N TYR A 119 -8.00 -16.16 -16.33
CA TYR A 119 -8.36 -15.18 -15.32
C TYR A 119 -7.34 -15.11 -14.17
N PRO A 120 -7.07 -13.91 -13.61
CA PRO A 120 -6.07 -13.76 -12.54
C PRO A 120 -6.40 -14.51 -11.24
N TRP A 121 -7.67 -14.75 -10.94
CA TRP A 121 -8.05 -15.54 -9.75
C TRP A 121 -7.84 -17.04 -9.93
N GLN A 122 -7.70 -17.53 -11.16
CA GLN A 122 -7.37 -18.94 -11.40
C GLN A 122 -5.89 -19.22 -11.09
N THR A 123 -5.02 -18.21 -11.19
CA THR A 123 -3.60 -18.34 -10.85
C THR A 123 -3.35 -18.26 -9.35
N LEU A 124 -4.19 -17.54 -8.59
CA LEU A 124 -4.14 -17.32 -7.14
C LEU A 124 -4.31 -18.57 -6.24
N GLY A 125 -4.60 -19.74 -6.82
CA GLY A 125 -4.92 -20.97 -6.07
C GLY A 125 -3.89 -21.40 -5.01
N GLY A 126 -4.36 -22.14 -4.00
CA GLY A 126 -3.60 -22.62 -2.85
C GLY A 126 -4.42 -22.49 -1.57
N GLY A 127 -4.35 -23.46 -0.66
CA GLY A 127 -5.10 -23.42 0.60
C GLY A 127 -4.64 -22.26 1.49
N ARG A 128 -5.56 -21.42 1.95
CA ARG A 128 -5.30 -20.41 2.99
C ARG A 128 -5.72 -20.98 4.36
N PRO A 129 -4.98 -20.66 5.45
CA PRO A 129 -5.50 -20.88 6.79
C PRO A 129 -6.87 -20.23 7.00
N ASP A 130 -7.64 -20.76 7.94
CA ASP A 130 -8.94 -20.21 8.31
C ASP A 130 -8.81 -18.84 8.98
N GLU A 131 -9.91 -18.08 9.04
CA GLU A 131 -9.92 -16.71 9.57
C GLU A 131 -9.42 -16.64 11.02
N LYS A 132 -9.71 -17.65 11.85
CA LYS A 132 -9.29 -17.66 13.26
C LYS A 132 -7.78 -17.80 13.37
N GLU A 133 -7.19 -18.70 12.59
CA GLU A 133 -5.74 -18.86 12.53
C GLU A 133 -5.06 -17.63 11.93
N LEU A 134 -5.65 -17.00 10.91
CA LEU A 134 -5.13 -15.74 10.36
C LEU A 134 -5.12 -14.61 11.41
N LYS A 135 -6.19 -14.47 12.18
CA LYS A 135 -6.26 -13.50 13.29
C LYS A 135 -5.22 -13.78 14.36
N ARG A 136 -5.02 -15.06 14.72
CA ARG A 136 -3.98 -15.47 15.66
C ARG A 136 -2.58 -15.14 15.14
N ARG A 137 -2.33 -15.39 13.85
CA ARG A 137 -1.05 -15.08 13.18
C ARG A 137 -0.79 -13.58 13.11
N ASP A 138 -1.78 -12.77 12.73
CA ASP A 138 -1.62 -11.31 12.70
C ASP A 138 -1.32 -10.76 14.10
N ALA A 139 -2.03 -11.23 15.13
CA ALA A 139 -1.77 -10.86 16.51
C ALA A 139 -0.33 -11.20 16.93
N TRP A 140 0.15 -12.41 16.60
CA TRP A 140 1.54 -12.80 16.86
C TRP A 140 2.54 -11.93 16.09
N GLN A 141 2.35 -11.78 14.77
CA GLN A 141 3.24 -11.01 13.90
C GLN A 141 3.30 -9.52 14.29
N SER A 142 2.20 -8.98 14.84
CA SER A 142 2.15 -7.60 15.29
C SER A 142 3.17 -7.26 16.38
N LEU A 143 3.52 -8.24 17.22
CA LEU A 143 4.51 -8.08 18.30
C LEU A 143 5.92 -7.82 17.77
N PHE A 144 6.20 -8.27 16.55
CA PHE A 144 7.53 -8.21 15.94
C PHE A 144 7.70 -7.01 15.01
N MET A 145 6.70 -6.12 14.93
CA MET A 145 6.76 -4.93 14.09
C MET A 145 8.03 -4.12 14.40
N PRO A 146 8.85 -3.79 13.38
CA PRO A 146 10.13 -3.14 13.61
C PRO A 146 9.92 -1.72 14.14
N GLN A 147 10.93 -1.20 14.86
CA GLN A 147 10.98 0.20 15.30
C GLN A 147 12.11 0.92 14.58
N GLY A 148 11.93 1.22 13.29
CA GLY A 148 12.90 1.99 12.49
C GLY A 148 13.70 1.17 11.50
N ALA A 149 13.09 0.18 10.84
CA ALA A 149 13.70 -0.51 9.71
C ALA A 149 13.36 0.19 8.39
N PHE A 150 14.30 0.21 7.44
CA PHE A 150 14.01 0.63 6.07
C PHE A 150 13.63 -0.58 5.23
N VAL A 151 12.47 -0.48 4.59
CA VAL A 151 11.98 -1.48 3.65
C VAL A 151 11.85 -0.87 2.26
N ALA A 152 12.02 -1.69 1.23
CA ALA A 152 11.74 -1.31 -0.13
C ALA A 152 10.23 -1.22 -0.34
N ALA A 153 9.75 -0.17 -0.99
CA ALA A 153 8.36 -0.03 -1.38
C ALA A 153 8.26 0.27 -2.88
N ARG A 154 7.48 -0.54 -3.60
CA ARG A 154 7.21 -0.34 -5.02
C ARG A 154 6.26 0.83 -5.22
N CYS A 155 6.51 1.61 -6.26
CA CYS A 155 5.74 2.79 -6.64
C CYS A 155 5.02 2.55 -7.97
N ASN A 156 3.78 3.01 -8.08
CA ASN A 156 3.07 3.08 -9.35
C ASN A 156 3.46 4.35 -10.08
N THR A 157 4.41 4.28 -11.00
CA THR A 157 4.94 5.46 -11.74
C THR A 157 3.90 6.14 -12.62
N ASN A 158 2.78 5.47 -12.95
CA ASN A 158 1.68 6.05 -13.71
C ASN A 158 0.67 6.82 -12.85
N HIS A 159 0.85 6.85 -11.52
CA HIS A 159 -0.04 7.55 -10.60
C HIS A 159 0.48 8.97 -10.31
N TRP A 160 -0.41 9.96 -10.23
CA TRP A 160 -0.02 11.37 -10.03
C TRP A 160 0.67 11.63 -8.68
N LEU A 161 0.27 10.92 -7.61
CA LEU A 161 0.92 11.02 -6.28
C LEU A 161 2.41 10.67 -6.30
N THR A 162 2.83 9.80 -7.21
CA THR A 162 4.21 9.30 -7.35
C THR A 162 4.95 9.99 -8.50
N PHE A 163 4.43 11.13 -8.98
CA PHE A 163 5.11 11.93 -9.98
C PHE A 163 6.52 12.35 -9.50
N GLY A 164 7.53 12.08 -10.33
CA GLY A 164 8.93 12.31 -10.00
C GLY A 164 9.56 11.28 -9.05
N CYS A 165 8.89 10.15 -8.78
CA CYS A 165 9.46 9.00 -8.08
C CYS A 165 9.94 7.93 -9.08
N GLY A 166 10.92 7.13 -8.68
CA GLY A 166 11.32 5.93 -9.41
C GLY A 166 10.35 4.76 -9.21
N GLU A 167 10.69 3.59 -9.71
CA GLU A 167 9.87 2.37 -9.61
C GLU A 167 9.71 1.85 -8.18
N TRP A 168 10.65 2.20 -7.30
CA TRP A 168 10.62 1.88 -5.88
C TRP A 168 11.36 2.95 -5.08
N LEU A 169 11.11 2.99 -3.77
CA LEU A 169 11.80 3.88 -2.83
C LEU A 169 11.93 3.26 -1.44
N PRO A 170 12.91 3.70 -0.63
CA PRO A 170 13.03 3.28 0.76
C PRO A 170 11.97 3.94 1.64
N VAL A 171 11.27 3.14 2.44
CA VAL A 171 10.29 3.59 3.43
C VAL A 171 10.74 3.18 4.82
N LEU A 172 10.71 4.13 5.76
CA LEU A 172 10.93 3.84 7.18
C LEU A 172 9.66 3.26 7.78
N VAL A 173 9.79 2.08 8.39
CA VAL A 173 8.70 1.36 9.06
C VAL A 173 8.95 1.32 10.57
N GLY A 174 7.89 1.65 11.31
CA GLY A 174 7.79 1.56 12.76
C GLY A 174 6.55 0.74 13.16
N ASP A 175 5.95 1.06 14.30
CA ASP A 175 4.60 0.62 14.64
C ASP A 175 3.53 1.42 13.85
N ALA A 176 3.41 1.09 12.57
CA ALA A 176 2.48 1.74 11.65
C ALA A 176 1.27 0.85 11.36
N PRO A 177 0.08 1.43 11.10
CA PRO A 177 -1.05 0.67 10.59
C PRO A 177 -0.69 0.02 9.24
N MET A 178 -1.00 -1.27 9.11
CA MET A 178 -0.89 -1.97 7.84
C MET A 178 -2.12 -1.69 7.00
N LEU A 179 -2.02 -0.70 6.10
CA LEU A 179 -3.13 -0.29 5.25
C LEU A 179 -3.36 -1.31 4.13
N MET A 180 -4.63 -1.53 3.82
CA MET A 180 -5.10 -2.48 2.84
C MET A 180 -6.00 -1.76 1.85
N ALA A 181 -5.81 -2.07 0.58
CA ALA A 181 -6.55 -1.49 -0.53
C ALA A 181 -7.10 -2.61 -1.41
N LYS A 182 -8.43 -2.60 -1.58
CA LYS A 182 -9.15 -3.36 -2.60
C LYS A 182 -10.00 -2.42 -3.45
N GLY A 183 -10.57 -2.96 -4.53
CA GLY A 183 -11.26 -2.21 -5.60
C GLY A 183 -12.03 -0.97 -5.11
N GLY A 184 -11.74 0.17 -5.73
CA GLY A 184 -12.21 1.50 -5.30
C GLY A 184 -11.15 2.31 -4.54
N VAL A 185 -10.17 1.63 -3.93
CA VAL A 185 -9.00 2.24 -3.29
C VAL A 185 -7.77 2.02 -4.17
N GLU A 186 -7.07 3.11 -4.49
CA GLU A 186 -5.79 3.09 -5.19
C GLU A 186 -4.68 2.91 -4.15
N ALA A 187 -3.69 2.05 -4.42
CA ALA A 187 -2.47 1.93 -3.63
C ALA A 187 -1.25 2.37 -4.46
N PRO A 188 -0.96 3.68 -4.55
CA PRO A 188 0.18 4.18 -5.31
C PRO A 188 1.51 3.57 -4.87
N ILE A 189 1.62 3.19 -3.59
CA ILE A 189 2.84 2.63 -3.01
C ILE A 189 2.48 1.46 -2.11
N ARG A 190 3.15 0.33 -2.35
CA ARG A 190 3.03 -0.89 -1.55
C ARG A 190 4.40 -1.35 -1.08
N TYR A 191 4.44 -2.00 0.07
CA TYR A 191 5.67 -2.56 0.60
C TYR A 191 6.10 -3.79 -0.22
N GLY A 192 7.41 -3.86 -0.46
CA GLY A 192 8.09 -4.90 -1.21
C GLY A 192 8.15 -4.63 -2.71
N VAL A 193 9.27 -5.03 -3.31
CA VAL A 193 9.55 -4.95 -4.74
C VAL A 193 9.56 -6.36 -5.31
N PHE A 194 8.88 -6.55 -6.45
CA PHE A 194 8.91 -7.82 -7.16
C PHE A 194 10.20 -7.91 -7.98
N GLU A 195 10.96 -8.98 -7.79
CA GLU A 195 12.11 -9.31 -8.62
C GLU A 195 11.78 -10.58 -9.41
N ASN A 196 12.13 -10.61 -10.69
CA ASN A 196 11.95 -11.82 -11.50
C ASN A 196 12.96 -12.87 -11.04
N ASN A 197 12.54 -14.14 -10.95
CA ASN A 197 13.38 -15.23 -10.48
C ASN A 197 14.69 -15.42 -11.30
N GLY A 198 14.72 -14.96 -12.56
CA GLY A 198 15.93 -14.97 -13.40
C GLY A 198 16.91 -13.79 -13.18
N CYS A 199 16.53 -12.79 -12.38
CA CYS A 199 17.32 -11.57 -12.11
C CYS A 199 17.68 -11.45 -10.62
N ALA A 200 17.64 -12.56 -9.86
CA ALA A 200 18.11 -12.58 -8.48
C ALA A 200 19.59 -12.15 -8.47
N ARG A 201 19.84 -10.88 -8.14
CA ARG A 201 21.18 -10.38 -7.86
C ARG A 201 21.70 -11.20 -6.69
N ALA A 202 22.90 -11.78 -6.88
CA ALA A 202 23.59 -12.66 -5.95
C ALA A 202 23.22 -12.34 -4.49
N ALA A 203 22.66 -13.33 -3.80
CA ALA A 203 22.48 -13.27 -2.36
C ALA A 203 23.80 -12.81 -1.72
N ASP A 204 23.71 -11.94 -0.71
CA ASP A 204 24.89 -11.52 0.03
C ASP A 204 25.61 -12.78 0.56
N PRO A 205 26.95 -12.92 0.37
CA PRO A 205 27.68 -14.16 0.67
C PRO A 205 27.75 -14.54 2.17
N ALA A 206 26.94 -13.90 3.01
CA ALA A 206 26.85 -14.16 4.44
C ALA A 206 25.67 -15.07 4.84
N GLU A 207 24.73 -15.37 3.94
CA GLU A 207 23.51 -16.15 4.28
C GLU A 207 23.62 -17.67 4.04
N GLU A 208 24.74 -18.18 3.51
CA GLU A 208 24.86 -19.59 3.08
C GLU A 208 25.49 -20.56 4.10
N LYS A 209 25.48 -20.24 5.40
CA LYS A 209 26.13 -21.10 6.42
C LYS A 209 25.25 -21.75 7.48
N ASP A 210 23.96 -21.45 7.58
CA ASP A 210 23.10 -21.99 8.65
C ASP A 210 21.79 -22.60 8.16
N SER A 211 21.84 -23.47 7.15
CA SER A 211 20.72 -24.38 6.84
C SER A 211 21.22 -25.80 6.63
N PRO A 212 20.64 -26.81 7.30
CA PRO A 212 21.09 -28.19 7.13
C PRO A 212 20.69 -28.69 5.74
N ALA A 213 21.61 -29.39 5.10
CA ALA A 213 21.44 -29.96 3.76
C ALA A 213 20.25 -30.95 3.71
N PRO A 214 19.48 -31.01 2.61
CA PRO A 214 18.44 -32.00 2.47
C PRO A 214 19.06 -33.37 2.19
N GLU A 215 18.71 -34.36 2.99
CA GLU A 215 19.10 -35.76 2.78
C GLU A 215 18.42 -36.33 1.52
N ALA A 216 19.20 -37.10 0.77
CA ALA A 216 18.78 -37.79 -0.44
C ALA A 216 17.86 -38.98 -0.10
N GLY A 217 16.73 -39.07 -0.78
CA GLY A 217 15.79 -40.19 -0.68
C GLY A 217 14.85 -40.29 -1.88
N ASP A 218 15.22 -41.19 -2.78
CA ASP A 218 14.50 -41.98 -3.81
C ASP A 218 13.36 -41.44 -4.71
N LYS A 219 13.41 -41.96 -5.95
CA LYS A 219 12.46 -41.84 -7.08
C LYS A 219 11.18 -42.65 -6.80
N ASP A 220 10.01 -42.52 -7.43
CA ASP A 220 9.49 -42.01 -8.71
C ASP A 220 8.03 -41.51 -8.44
N ASP A 221 7.53 -40.53 -9.20
CA ASP A 221 6.17 -40.57 -9.81
C ASP A 221 5.75 -39.22 -10.45
N GLU A 222 5.29 -39.37 -11.69
CA GLU A 222 4.51 -38.51 -12.60
C GLU A 222 4.39 -36.98 -12.45
N VAL A 223 4.60 -36.35 -13.61
CA VAL A 223 4.43 -34.93 -13.93
C VAL A 223 3.04 -34.39 -13.57
N SER A 224 2.99 -33.48 -12.59
CA SER A 224 2.02 -32.38 -12.56
C SER A 224 2.75 -31.03 -12.57
N LYS A 225 2.67 -30.35 -13.72
CA LYS A 225 3.19 -28.99 -13.93
C LYS A 225 2.32 -27.98 -13.17
N SER A 226 2.71 -27.63 -11.94
CA SER A 226 2.49 -26.29 -11.39
C SER A 226 3.52 -26.05 -10.30
N GLY A 227 4.53 -25.22 -10.57
CA GLY A 227 5.51 -24.82 -9.55
C GLY A 227 4.79 -24.25 -8.31
N PRO A 228 5.41 -24.34 -7.12
CA PRO A 228 4.76 -23.96 -5.87
C PRO A 228 4.37 -22.48 -5.93
N LYS A 229 3.06 -22.23 -5.95
CA LYS A 229 2.46 -20.89 -5.86
C LYS A 229 2.79 -20.34 -4.47
N SER A 230 3.90 -19.60 -4.35
CA SER A 230 4.42 -19.17 -3.06
C SER A 230 3.62 -17.97 -2.52
N ARG A 231 3.09 -18.13 -1.31
CA ARG A 231 2.42 -17.06 -0.57
C ARG A 231 3.41 -16.48 0.43
N VAL A 232 3.52 -15.16 0.46
CA VAL A 232 4.32 -14.44 1.46
C VAL A 232 3.38 -13.64 2.34
N GLY A 233 3.27 -14.05 3.60
CA GLY A 233 2.32 -13.47 4.54
C GLY A 233 0.87 -13.68 4.11
N TRP A 234 0.14 -12.58 3.96
CA TRP A 234 -1.29 -12.61 3.60
C TRP A 234 -1.54 -12.70 2.08
N ALA A 235 -0.54 -12.40 1.25
CA ALA A 235 -0.66 -12.26 -0.20
C ALA A 235 0.15 -13.31 -0.99
N ALA A 236 -0.45 -13.89 -2.03
CA ALA A 236 0.22 -14.69 -3.04
C ALA A 236 1.15 -13.80 -3.87
N LEU A 237 2.27 -14.37 -4.32
CA LEU A 237 3.17 -13.69 -5.23
C LEU A 237 2.76 -13.93 -6.68
N PRO A 238 2.93 -12.92 -7.56
CA PRO A 238 2.80 -13.13 -9.00
C PRO A 238 3.72 -14.26 -9.51
N PRO A 239 3.34 -14.94 -10.62
CA PRO A 239 4.16 -16.02 -11.20
C PRO A 239 5.59 -15.57 -11.48
N ASP A 240 6.56 -16.44 -11.22
CA ASP A 240 7.99 -16.24 -11.49
C ASP A 240 8.62 -15.01 -10.81
N THR A 241 8.02 -14.54 -9.72
CA THR A 241 8.54 -13.42 -8.92
C THR A 241 8.89 -13.83 -7.48
N THR A 242 9.90 -13.17 -6.93
CA THR A 242 10.17 -13.09 -5.50
C THR A 242 9.84 -11.68 -4.98
N LEU A 243 9.65 -11.55 -3.66
CA LEU A 243 9.40 -10.26 -3.01
C LEU A 243 10.60 -9.85 -2.17
N ARG A 244 11.27 -8.78 -2.57
CA ARG A 244 12.35 -8.16 -1.79
C ARG A 244 11.79 -7.06 -0.89
N LEU A 245 12.02 -7.18 0.42
CA LEU A 245 11.48 -6.26 1.42
C LEU A 245 12.56 -5.49 2.19
N ARG A 246 13.50 -6.18 2.84
CA ARG A 246 14.49 -5.55 3.72
C ARG A 246 15.53 -4.76 2.93
N LEU A 247 15.79 -3.53 3.35
CA LEU A 247 16.94 -2.73 2.89
C LEU A 247 17.97 -2.57 3.99
N SER A 248 17.55 -2.07 5.16
CA SER A 248 18.43 -1.90 6.31
C SER A 248 17.65 -1.89 7.62
N GLY A 249 18.37 -2.06 8.73
CA GLY A 249 17.78 -2.21 10.06
C GLY A 249 17.33 -3.64 10.36
N LEU A 250 16.84 -3.84 11.58
CA LEU A 250 16.34 -5.13 12.06
C LEU A 250 14.89 -5.34 11.59
N LEU A 251 14.67 -6.39 10.81
CA LEU A 251 13.35 -6.79 10.33
C LEU A 251 13.16 -8.28 10.61
N TRP A 252 12.29 -8.59 11.57
CA TRP A 252 11.94 -9.97 11.92
C TRP A 252 11.17 -10.66 10.78
N PRO A 253 11.33 -11.98 10.59
CA PRO A 253 10.58 -12.74 9.58
C PRO A 253 9.06 -12.59 9.72
N GLU A 254 8.55 -12.59 10.95
CA GLU A 254 7.14 -12.41 11.27
C GLU A 254 6.61 -11.05 10.79
N ALA A 255 7.37 -9.98 11.04
CA ALA A 255 7.01 -8.65 10.57
C ALA A 255 7.16 -8.53 9.06
N ALA A 256 8.17 -9.16 8.45
CA ALA A 256 8.32 -9.19 7.00
C ALA A 256 7.09 -9.82 6.32
N HIS A 257 6.58 -10.92 6.88
CA HIS A 257 5.34 -11.56 6.41
C HIS A 257 4.13 -10.64 6.58
N ARG A 258 4.01 -9.93 7.70
CA ARG A 258 2.90 -9.01 7.94
C ARG A 258 2.89 -7.79 7.00
N ILE A 259 4.07 -7.23 6.75
CA ILE A 259 4.27 -6.00 5.94
C ILE A 259 4.14 -6.28 4.44
N ALA A 260 4.53 -7.48 3.99
CA ALA A 260 4.57 -7.84 2.57
C ALA A 260 3.28 -7.44 1.83
N ASN A 261 3.42 -6.71 0.72
CA ASN A 261 2.33 -6.26 -0.16
C ASN A 261 1.30 -5.29 0.45
N ALA A 262 1.37 -4.98 1.74
CA ALA A 262 0.50 -3.98 2.35
C ALA A 262 0.75 -2.61 1.72
N ALA A 263 -0.27 -1.75 1.73
CA ALA A 263 -0.16 -0.41 1.18
C ALA A 263 0.56 0.51 2.17
N TRP A 264 1.53 1.27 1.68
CA TRP A 264 2.12 2.36 2.45
C TRP A 264 1.34 3.66 2.23
N CYS A 265 0.90 3.90 1.00
CA CYS A 265 0.05 5.02 0.64
C CYS A 265 -1.21 4.48 -0.01
N THR A 266 -2.38 4.92 0.47
CA THR A 266 -3.65 4.69 -0.22
C THR A 266 -4.29 6.02 -0.58
N ARG A 267 -5.07 6.00 -1.65
CA ARG A 267 -5.90 7.12 -2.06
C ARG A 267 -7.25 6.60 -2.52
N GLU A 268 -8.30 7.23 -2.04
CA GLU A 268 -9.67 6.91 -2.43
C GLU A 268 -10.50 8.17 -2.64
N ARG A 269 -11.49 8.07 -3.53
CA ARG A 269 -12.46 9.14 -3.76
C ARG A 269 -13.56 9.08 -2.71
N TYR A 270 -13.98 10.25 -2.24
CA TYR A 270 -15.09 10.37 -1.31
C TYR A 270 -15.99 11.55 -1.71
N GLY A 271 -17.10 11.25 -2.38
CA GLY A 271 -17.91 12.27 -3.05
C GLY A 271 -17.10 12.98 -4.13
N ARG A 272 -17.01 14.32 -4.06
CA ARG A 272 -16.18 15.14 -4.95
C ARG A 272 -14.76 15.33 -4.41
N GLY A 273 -14.47 14.94 -3.17
CA GLY A 273 -13.15 15.03 -2.58
C GLY A 273 -12.45 13.68 -2.52
N GLN A 274 -11.46 13.58 -1.63
CA GLN A 274 -10.65 12.38 -1.49
C GLN A 274 -10.02 12.27 -0.11
N ILE A 275 -9.61 11.04 0.20
CA ILE A 275 -8.88 10.67 1.40
C ILE A 275 -7.58 10.02 0.96
N ILE A 276 -6.46 10.53 1.48
CA ILE A 276 -5.12 10.01 1.22
C ILE A 276 -4.51 9.61 2.56
N LEU A 277 -4.14 8.34 2.68
CA LEU A 277 -3.62 7.78 3.92
C LEU A 277 -2.17 7.35 3.72
N PHE A 278 -1.32 7.72 4.68
CA PHE A 278 0.07 7.28 4.76
C PHE A 278 0.27 6.44 6.01
N ALA A 279 0.73 5.20 5.84
CA ALA A 279 0.96 4.27 6.94
C ALA A 279 1.99 4.78 7.94
N THR A 280 3.07 5.42 7.48
CA THR A 280 4.08 6.07 8.33
C THR A 280 4.18 7.54 8.00
N SER A 281 4.87 8.32 8.84
CA SER A 281 5.12 9.74 8.56
C SER A 281 6.03 9.89 7.33
N PRO A 282 5.56 10.51 6.22
CA PRO A 282 6.38 10.66 5.02
C PRO A 282 7.55 11.62 5.20
N THR A 283 7.52 12.43 6.26
CA THR A 283 8.48 13.51 6.52
C THR A 283 9.26 13.28 7.81
N PHE A 284 9.34 12.03 8.28
CA PHE A 284 9.96 11.70 9.57
C PHE A 284 11.33 12.39 9.71
N ARG A 285 11.45 13.23 10.74
CA ARG A 285 12.65 14.04 11.07
C ARG A 285 13.25 14.87 9.92
N GLY A 286 12.53 15.08 8.82
CA GLY A 286 13.02 15.83 7.66
C GLY A 286 14.10 15.10 6.84
N THR A 287 14.36 13.81 7.12
CA THR A 287 15.44 13.05 6.45
C THR A 287 14.96 12.26 5.23
N SER A 288 13.66 11.90 5.19
CA SER A 288 13.10 11.04 4.14
C SER A 288 12.67 11.81 2.89
N GLN A 289 13.62 12.22 2.05
CA GLN A 289 13.37 13.01 0.84
C GLN A 289 12.45 12.31 -0.18
N ALA A 290 12.61 11.00 -0.35
CA ALA A 290 11.82 10.22 -1.31
C ALA A 290 10.33 10.21 -0.93
N THR A 291 10.01 9.85 0.31
CA THR A 291 8.62 9.84 0.82
C THR A 291 8.05 11.24 0.97
N ALA A 292 8.90 12.24 1.29
CA ALA A 292 8.47 13.64 1.37
C ALA A 292 7.94 14.15 0.03
N ARG A 293 8.53 13.75 -1.10
CA ARG A 293 8.03 14.10 -2.44
C ARG A 293 6.57 13.67 -2.67
N ILE A 294 6.21 12.45 -2.26
CA ILE A 294 4.83 11.95 -2.43
C ILE A 294 3.87 12.75 -1.55
N TYR A 295 4.31 13.11 -0.36
CA TYR A 295 3.53 13.95 0.54
C TYR A 295 3.34 15.37 -0.02
N LEU A 296 4.38 15.95 -0.63
CA LEU A 296 4.28 17.22 -1.35
C LEU A 296 3.31 17.14 -2.52
N ASN A 297 3.39 16.08 -3.34
CA ASN A 297 2.45 15.84 -4.43
C ASN A 297 1.01 15.77 -3.92
N ALA A 298 0.76 15.09 -2.80
CA ALA A 298 -0.56 15.02 -2.17
C ALA A 298 -1.08 16.40 -1.74
N ILE A 299 -0.21 17.24 -1.16
CA ILE A 299 -0.58 18.58 -0.69
C ILE A 299 -0.84 19.54 -1.86
N VAL A 300 0.03 19.54 -2.87
CA VAL A 300 -0.01 20.51 -3.97
C VAL A 300 -0.99 20.10 -5.05
N TYR A 301 -0.94 18.84 -5.50
CA TYR A 301 -1.78 18.36 -6.61
C TYR A 301 -3.11 17.78 -6.16
N GLY A 302 -3.23 17.37 -4.89
CA GLY A 302 -4.45 16.77 -4.34
C GLY A 302 -5.72 17.51 -4.72
N PRO A 303 -5.84 18.82 -4.42
CA PRO A 303 -7.05 19.60 -4.71
C PRO A 303 -7.48 19.62 -6.18
N GLY A 304 -6.57 19.41 -7.13
CA GLY A 304 -6.86 19.47 -8.57
C GLY A 304 -6.93 18.13 -9.28
N TRP A 305 -6.18 17.11 -8.84
CA TRP A 305 -6.07 15.83 -9.55
C TRP A 305 -6.93 14.72 -8.96
N GLY A 306 -7.35 14.87 -7.71
CA GLY A 306 -8.14 13.86 -7.03
C GLY A 306 -9.38 14.36 -6.31
N ALA A 307 -9.60 15.68 -6.30
CA ALA A 307 -10.79 16.33 -5.78
C ALA A 307 -11.29 17.37 -6.80
N ALA A 308 -12.57 17.72 -6.71
CA ALA A 308 -13.19 18.79 -7.48
C ALA A 308 -13.85 19.76 -6.52
N GLN A 309 -13.10 20.80 -6.13
CA GLN A 309 -13.66 21.88 -5.32
C GLN A 309 -14.54 22.79 -6.19
N PRO A 310 -15.79 23.08 -5.78
CA PRO A 310 -16.56 24.12 -6.45
C PRO A 310 -15.84 25.45 -6.23
N VAL A 311 -15.47 26.11 -7.33
CA VAL A 311 -14.95 27.49 -7.29
C VAL A 311 -16.06 28.36 -6.71
N ARG A 312 -15.86 28.85 -5.48
CA ARG A 312 -16.76 29.83 -4.87
C ARG A 312 -16.20 31.22 -5.18
N PRO A 313 -16.83 32.00 -6.08
CA PRO A 313 -16.41 33.36 -6.41
C PRO A 313 -16.57 34.32 -5.22
#